data_AF-A0A2M9T8F3-F1
#
_entry.id   AF-A0A2M9T8F3-F1
#
_cell.length_a   1.000
_cell.length_b   1.000
_cell.length_c   1.000
_cell.angle_alpha   90.00
_cell.angle_beta   90.00
_cell.angle_gamma   90.00
#
_symmetry.space_group_name_H-M   'P 1'
#
loop_
_entity.id
_entity.type
_entity.pdbx_description
1 polymer ?
#
loop_
_entity_poly.entity_id
_entity_poly.type
_entity_poly.pdbx_seq_one_letter_code
_entity_poly.pdbx_strand_id
1 'polypeptide(L)'
;STEKYRVEQGDLLINEAEVAVDEEEVSAQDDTVDAPVESHQPAKRRTRGGRVALPPELPRVEVVHELPEDARHCHHDGTELKEIGKEISEELHVVPARIEVIRHVRIKYGCPDCEEGV
;
A
#
# COMPACT_ATOMS: atom_id res chain seq x y z
N SER A 1 37.38 22.05 23.97
CA SER A 1 37.91 20.76 23.49
C SER A 1 37.13 20.37 22.25
N THR A 2 37.75 20.45 21.08
CA THR A 2 37.11 20.10 19.81
C THR A 2 37.34 18.61 19.60
N GLU A 3 36.33 17.81 19.89
CA GLU A 3 36.40 16.36 19.74
C GLU A 3 36.46 16.02 18.25
N LYS A 4 37.60 15.49 17.81
CA LYS A 4 37.80 15.06 16.42
C LYS A 4 37.18 13.68 16.22
N TYR A 5 35.86 13.61 16.10
CA TYR A 5 35.22 12.44 15.52
C TYR A 5 35.47 12.43 14.02
N ARG A 6 36.50 11.70 13.59
CA ARG A 6 36.69 11.37 12.17
C ARG A 6 35.85 10.13 11.89
N VAL A 7 34.59 10.35 11.53
CA VAL A 7 33.70 9.27 11.07
C VAL A 7 34.22 8.82 9.71
N GLU A 8 34.65 7.57 9.61
CA GLU A 8 35.07 6.98 8.34
C GLU A 8 33.81 6.63 7.53
N GLN A 9 33.86 6.75 6.20
CA GLN A 9 32.67 6.53 5.35
C GLN A 9 32.05 5.14 5.51
N GLY A 10 32.83 4.14 5.95
CA GLY A 10 32.34 2.80 6.25
C GLY A 10 31.36 2.75 7.43
N ASP A 11 31.54 3.61 8.44
CA ASP A 11 30.70 3.65 9.64
C ASP A 11 29.31 4.29 9.38
N LEU A 12 29.11 4.85 8.19
CA LEU A 12 27.86 5.50 7.78
C LEU A 12 26.95 4.56 6.96
N LEU A 13 27.41 3.35 6.61
CA LEU A 13 26.59 2.38 5.89
C LEU A 13 25.68 1.63 6.86
N ILE A 14 24.40 1.95 6.82
CA ILE A 14 23.35 1.26 7.57
C ILE A 14 22.99 -0.03 6.81
N ASN A 15 23.78 -1.10 6.99
CA ASN A 15 23.58 -2.39 6.29
C ASN A 15 23.02 -3.52 7.17
N GLU A 16 22.18 -3.19 8.15
CA GLU A 16 21.61 -4.18 9.07
C GLU A 16 20.76 -5.23 8.34
N ALA A 17 20.08 -4.83 7.25
CA ALA A 17 19.21 -5.72 6.50
C ALA A 17 19.96 -6.77 5.65
N GLU A 18 21.09 -6.43 5.03
CA GLU A 18 21.87 -7.45 4.29
C GLU A 18 22.63 -8.38 5.24
N VAL A 19 23.13 -7.86 6.38
CA VAL A 19 23.76 -8.70 7.41
C VAL A 19 22.79 -9.76 7.94
N ALA A 20 21.54 -9.38 8.20
CA ALA A 20 20.52 -10.33 8.66
C ALA A 20 20.22 -11.44 7.63
N VAL A 21 20.33 -11.12 6.33
CA VAL A 21 20.12 -12.10 5.24
C VAL A 21 21.31 -13.06 5.15
N ASP A 22 22.55 -12.58 5.25
CA ASP A 22 23.76 -13.41 5.27
C ASP A 22 23.76 -14.39 6.46
N GLU A 23 23.34 -13.95 7.66
CA GLU A 23 23.24 -14.82 8.84
C GLU A 23 22.21 -15.95 8.69
N GLU A 24 21.08 -15.69 8.03
CA GLU A 24 20.08 -16.73 7.72
C GLU A 24 20.61 -17.77 6.71
N GLU A 25 21.38 -17.36 5.71
CA GLU A 25 21.99 -18.29 4.75
C GLU A 25 23.06 -19.20 5.38
N VAL A 26 23.81 -18.70 6.37
CA VAL A 26 24.79 -19.51 7.11
C VAL A 26 24.10 -20.51 8.04
N SER A 27 22.99 -20.12 8.67
CA SER A 27 22.18 -21.02 9.52
C SER A 27 21.48 -22.12 8.73
N ALA A 28 21.20 -21.92 7.44
CA ALA A 28 20.52 -22.90 6.59
C ALA A 28 21.45 -24.01 6.07
N GLN A 29 22.77 -23.86 6.19
CA GLN A 29 23.75 -24.82 5.66
C GLN A 29 24.17 -25.90 6.68
N ASP A 30 23.81 -25.77 7.96
CA ASP A 30 24.23 -26.71 9.03
C ASP A 30 23.19 -27.82 9.34
N ASP A 31 21.98 -27.76 8.76
CA ASP A 31 20.90 -28.71 9.06
C ASP A 31 20.80 -29.83 8.00
N THR A 32 21.81 -30.69 7.94
CA THR A 32 21.70 -32.01 7.30
C THR A 32 22.00 -33.12 8.29
N VAL A 33 21.03 -33.48 9.14
CA VAL A 33 21.02 -34.74 9.90
C VAL A 33 19.59 -35.27 10.11
N ASP A 34 19.24 -36.25 9.27
CA ASP A 34 18.41 -37.45 9.47
C ASP A 34 17.29 -37.49 10.55
N ALA A 35 16.01 -37.43 10.10
CA ALA A 35 14.75 -38.15 10.49
C ALA A 35 14.35 -38.31 11.99
N PRO A 36 13.05 -38.55 12.39
CA PRO A 36 11.91 -39.07 11.61
C PRO A 36 10.58 -38.29 11.67
N VAL A 37 9.69 -38.70 10.76
CA VAL A 37 8.34 -38.22 10.45
C VAL A 37 7.40 -38.21 11.67
N GLU A 38 7.06 -37.03 12.17
CA GLU A 38 5.88 -36.83 13.03
C GLU A 38 4.84 -35.95 12.32
N SER A 39 3.60 -36.42 12.45
CA SER A 39 2.35 -35.94 11.86
C SER A 39 2.30 -34.46 11.47
N HIS A 40 2.14 -34.22 10.17
CA HIS A 40 1.71 -32.96 9.60
C HIS A 40 0.35 -32.53 10.18
N GLN A 41 0.37 -31.73 11.25
CA GLN A 41 -0.73 -30.80 11.47
C GLN A 41 -0.67 -29.77 10.34
N PRO A 42 -1.77 -29.47 9.63
CA PRO A 42 -1.75 -28.44 8.61
C PRO A 42 -1.42 -27.13 9.32
N ALA A 43 -0.20 -26.62 9.07
CA ALA A 43 0.19 -25.28 9.48
C ALA A 43 -0.94 -24.34 9.03
N LYS A 44 -1.58 -23.65 9.99
CA LYS A 44 -2.61 -22.66 9.70
C LYS A 44 -2.02 -21.73 8.65
N ARG A 45 -2.56 -21.78 7.43
CA ARG A 45 -2.15 -20.89 6.34
C ARG A 45 -2.28 -19.47 6.87
N ARG A 46 -1.15 -18.83 7.19
CA ARG A 46 -1.13 -17.41 7.54
C ARG A 46 -1.77 -16.70 6.35
N THR A 47 -2.91 -16.07 6.58
CA THR A 47 -3.57 -15.27 5.56
C THR A 47 -2.55 -14.26 5.07
N ARG A 48 -2.17 -14.38 3.79
CA ARG A 48 -1.18 -13.54 3.12
C ARG A 48 -1.49 -12.09 3.48
N GLY A 49 -0.52 -11.39 4.07
CA GLY A 49 -0.70 -10.07 4.69
C GLY A 49 -1.30 -9.05 3.71
N GLY A 50 -2.62 -8.96 3.70
CA GLY A 50 -3.36 -7.88 3.06
C GLY A 50 -3.37 -6.65 3.98
N ARG A 51 -3.65 -5.47 3.40
CA ARG A 51 -3.88 -4.27 4.21
C ARG A 51 -5.08 -4.54 5.12
N VAL A 52 -4.90 -4.34 6.42
CA VAL A 52 -6.00 -4.39 7.39
C VAL A 52 -6.89 -3.19 7.13
N ALA A 53 -8.20 -3.43 7.00
CA ALA A 53 -9.17 -2.35 6.82
C ALA A 53 -9.11 -1.38 8.01
N LEU A 54 -9.31 -0.09 7.75
CA LEU A 54 -9.27 0.92 8.82
C LEU A 54 -10.42 0.69 9.81
N PRO A 55 -10.21 0.97 11.12
CA PRO A 55 -11.22 0.76 12.14
C PRO A 55 -12.54 1.50 11.83
N PRO A 56 -13.71 0.85 11.97
CA PRO A 56 -14.98 1.47 11.63
C PRO A 56 -15.47 2.53 12.61
N GLU A 57 -14.88 2.58 13.80
CA GLU A 57 -15.20 3.53 14.87
C GLU A 57 -14.69 4.94 14.59
N LEU A 58 -13.70 5.09 13.70
CA LEU A 58 -13.15 6.39 13.34
C LEU A 58 -14.12 7.17 12.44
N PRO A 59 -14.24 8.49 12.64
CA PRO A 59 -15.10 9.32 11.80
C PRO A 59 -14.60 9.30 10.36
N ARG A 60 -15.52 9.05 9.42
CA ARG A 60 -15.23 9.04 7.98
C ARG A 60 -15.68 10.35 7.35
N VAL A 61 -14.77 10.99 6.62
CA VAL A 61 -15.03 12.18 5.82
C VAL A 61 -14.96 11.80 4.36
N GLU A 62 -16.06 11.95 3.63
CA GLU A 62 -16.12 11.61 2.20
C GLU A 62 -15.69 12.82 1.36
N VAL A 63 -14.69 12.62 0.50
CA VAL A 63 -14.21 13.62 -0.46
C VAL A 63 -14.46 13.07 -1.86
N VAL A 64 -15.45 13.63 -2.54
CA VAL A 64 -15.82 13.24 -3.91
C VAL A 64 -14.98 14.05 -4.89
N HIS A 65 -14.25 13.34 -5.74
CA HIS A 65 -13.51 13.91 -6.86
C HIS A 65 -14.31 13.66 -8.14
N GLU A 66 -14.99 14.70 -8.61
CA GLU A 66 -15.77 14.71 -9.85
C GLU A 66 -15.01 15.43 -10.97
N LEU A 67 -15.30 15.09 -12.22
CA LEU A 67 -14.77 15.84 -13.36
C LEU A 67 -15.45 17.23 -13.41
N PRO A 68 -14.70 18.31 -13.66
CA PRO A 68 -15.28 19.63 -13.82
C PRO A 68 -16.26 19.63 -15.00
N GLU A 69 -17.27 20.50 -14.94
CA GLU A 69 -18.40 20.48 -15.86
C GLU A 69 -17.98 20.59 -17.33
N ASP A 70 -16.94 21.38 -17.60
CA ASP A 70 -16.37 21.59 -18.93
C ASP A 70 -15.72 20.32 -19.51
N ALA A 71 -15.21 19.44 -18.64
CA ALA A 71 -14.54 18.20 -19.04
C ALA A 71 -15.49 16.99 -19.09
N ARG A 72 -16.77 17.15 -18.73
CA ARG A 72 -17.78 16.07 -18.78
C ARG A 72 -18.29 15.74 -20.18
N HIS A 73 -17.57 16.17 -21.22
CA HIS A 73 -17.90 15.92 -22.62
C HIS A 73 -16.74 15.21 -23.30
N CYS A 74 -17.05 14.24 -24.15
CA CYS A 74 -16.02 13.52 -24.90
C CYS A 74 -15.32 14.45 -25.90
N HIS A 75 -13.99 14.38 -25.97
CA HIS A 75 -13.20 15.19 -26.89
C HIS A 75 -13.41 14.81 -28.37
N HIS A 76 -13.81 13.56 -28.64
CA HIS A 76 -14.01 13.05 -30.00
C HIS A 76 -15.41 13.35 -30.54
N ASP A 77 -16.46 13.00 -29.77
CA ASP A 77 -17.86 13.07 -30.25
C ASP A 77 -18.67 14.19 -29.59
N GLY A 78 -18.14 14.87 -28.56
CA GLY A 78 -18.85 15.93 -27.83
C GLY A 78 -20.02 15.43 -26.96
N THR A 79 -20.21 14.11 -26.87
CA THR A 79 -21.26 13.49 -26.08
C THR A 79 -21.00 13.61 -24.59
N GLU A 80 -22.07 13.69 -23.80
CA GLU A 80 -21.97 13.74 -22.33
C GLU A 80 -21.39 12.42 -21.79
N LEU A 81 -20.32 12.52 -21.01
CA LEU A 81 -19.69 11.38 -20.35
C LEU A 81 -20.61 10.84 -19.25
N LYS A 82 -20.77 9.51 -19.20
CA LYS A 82 -21.58 8.83 -18.19
C LYS A 82 -20.70 8.29 -17.07
N GLU A 83 -21.23 8.24 -15.85
CA GLU A 83 -20.57 7.56 -14.73
C GLU A 83 -20.52 6.05 -15.00
N ILE A 84 -19.31 5.51 -15.16
CA ILE A 84 -19.07 4.07 -15.40
C ILE A 84 -18.77 3.34 -14.08
N GLY A 85 -18.12 4.02 -13.14
CA GLY A 85 -17.75 3.42 -11.87
C GLY A 85 -17.22 4.42 -10.86
N LYS A 86 -16.98 3.95 -9.65
CA LYS A 86 -16.41 4.74 -8.55
C LYS A 86 -15.26 3.98 -7.94
N GLU A 87 -14.11 4.63 -7.84
CA GLU A 87 -12.95 4.11 -7.12
C GLU A 87 -12.93 4.73 -5.72
N ILE A 88 -12.82 3.88 -4.71
CA ILE A 88 -12.82 4.29 -3.31
C ILE A 88 -11.45 3.98 -2.70
N SER A 89 -10.78 4.99 -2.18
CA SER A 89 -9.54 4.84 -1.42
C SER A 89 -9.69 5.50 -0.05
N GLU A 90 -9.32 4.76 1.00
CA GLU A 90 -9.39 5.24 2.38
C GLU A 90 -7.98 5.56 2.92
N GLU A 91 -7.82 6.73 3.54
CA GLU A 91 -6.58 7.21 4.13
C GLU A 91 -6.80 7.60 5.60
N LEU A 92 -5.87 7.24 6.48
CA LEU A 92 -5.90 7.65 7.89
C LEU A 92 -5.30 9.06 8.02
N HIS A 93 -6.13 10.03 8.36
CA HIS A 93 -5.72 11.41 8.58
C HIS A 93 -5.55 11.67 10.09
N VAL A 94 -4.31 11.95 10.49
CA VAL A 94 -3.94 12.20 11.89
C VAL A 94 -3.76 13.69 12.10
N VAL A 95 -4.74 14.33 12.72
CA VAL A 95 -4.64 15.67 13.26
C VAL A 95 -4.11 15.52 14.71
N PRO A 96 -3.22 16.40 15.21
CA PRO A 96 -2.63 16.25 16.55
C PRO A 96 -3.60 16.04 17.73
N ALA A 97 -4.91 16.29 17.53
CA ALA A 97 -5.97 16.06 18.51
C ALA A 97 -7.07 15.08 18.05
N ARG A 98 -7.08 14.63 16.78
CA ARG A 98 -8.17 13.84 16.20
C ARG A 98 -7.65 12.90 15.12
N ILE A 99 -8.22 11.71 15.06
CA ILE A 99 -7.93 10.74 14.00
C ILE A 99 -9.20 10.59 13.18
N GLU A 100 -9.06 10.74 11.88
CA GLU A 100 -10.16 10.72 10.91
C GLU A 100 -9.77 9.79 9.77
N VAL A 101 -10.76 9.23 9.09
CA VAL A 101 -10.53 8.48 7.86
C VAL A 101 -11.07 9.30 6.70
N ILE A 102 -10.20 9.71 5.80
CA ILE A 102 -10.60 10.39 4.57
C ILE A 102 -10.91 9.30 3.54
N ARG A 103 -12.17 9.25 3.11
CA ARG A 103 -12.61 8.38 2.03
C ARG A 103 -12.66 9.19 0.74
N HIS A 104 -11.68 8.98 -0.13
CA HIS A 104 -11.68 9.56 -1.46
C HIS A 104 -12.53 8.71 -2.40
N VAL A 105 -13.54 9.33 -3.01
CA VAL A 105 -14.40 8.72 -4.02
C VAL A 105 -14.07 9.38 -5.35
N ARG A 106 -13.34 8.69 -6.23
CA ARG A 106 -13.07 9.17 -7.59
C ARG A 106 -14.10 8.58 -8.54
N ILE A 107 -14.89 9.44 -9.18
CA ILE A 107 -15.87 9.00 -10.18
C ILE A 107 -15.16 8.81 -11.52
N LYS A 108 -15.35 7.64 -12.11
CA LYS A 108 -14.85 7.30 -13.45
C LYS A 108 -15.95 7.60 -14.47
N TYR A 109 -15.56 8.34 -15.49
CA TYR A 109 -16.45 8.76 -16.55
C TYR A 109 -16.04 8.09 -17.86
N GLY A 110 -16.99 7.81 -18.75
CA GLY A 110 -16.62 7.39 -20.09
C GLY A 110 -17.72 7.62 -21.10
N CYS A 111 -17.28 7.63 -22.36
CA CYS A 111 -18.14 7.90 -23.48
C CYS A 111 -18.94 6.65 -23.85
N PRO A 112 -20.28 6.74 -24.02
CA PRO A 112 -21.06 5.60 -24.48
C PRO A 112 -20.77 5.21 -25.94
N ASP A 113 -20.30 6.15 -26.77
CA ASP A 113 -20.10 5.95 -28.21
C ASP A 113 -18.65 5.56 -28.58
N CYS A 114 -17.64 6.09 -27.88
CA CYS A 114 -16.23 5.78 -28.18
C CYS A 114 -15.70 4.54 -27.43
N GLU A 115 -16.42 4.04 -26.43
CA GLU A 115 -15.93 3.04 -25.45
C GLU A 115 -14.63 3.43 -24.70
N GLU A 116 -14.10 4.63 -24.95
CA GLU A 116 -12.95 5.20 -24.23
C GLU A 116 -13.42 5.82 -22.89
N GLY A 117 -12.78 5.36 -21.81
CA GLY A 117 -12.97 5.88 -20.45
C GLY A 117 -11.83 6.83 -20.03
N VAL A 118 -12.18 7.81 -19.19
CA VAL A 118 -11.25 8.77 -18.56
C VAL A 118 -11.17 8.52 -17.06
#